data_AF-A0A1G2F225-F1
#
_entry.id   AF-A0A1G2F225-F1
#
_cell.length_a   1.000
_cell.length_b   1.000
_cell.length_c   1.000
_cell.angle_alpha   90.00
_cell.angle_beta   90.00
_cell.angle_gamma   90.00
#
_symmetry.space_group_name_H-M   'P 1'
#
loop_
_entity.id
_entity.type
_entity.pdbx_description
1 polymer ?
#
loop_
_entity_poly.entity_id
_entity_poly.type
_entity_poly.pdbx_seq_one_letter_code
_entity_poly.pdbx_strand_id
1 'polypeptide(L)'
;MKLHELQKVLEDARKHHEELKRQEDPKRIEEAREKYRRETLIKKKELYSRLRPAKKEDYIGWLKGYIKKGGRVFAVDKKFSEWIVKWYVATKNIDPTPINPLNGDEFIDIIVPVNVNAPVSSDAFKQAQMWGVCDLFFMKNFTTTASCPRIFEDTNFLSR
;
A
#
# COMPACT_ATOMS: atom_id res chain seq x y z
N MET A 1 -2.70 44.39 18.23
CA MET A 1 -1.38 44.19 17.59
C MET A 1 -1.17 45.32 16.60
N LYS A 2 -0.12 46.14 16.79
CA LYS A 2 0.10 47.33 15.95
C LYS A 2 0.64 46.90 14.58
N LEU A 3 0.28 47.61 13.51
CA LEU A 3 0.70 47.31 12.11
C LEU A 3 2.21 47.02 11.98
N HIS A 4 3.01 47.68 12.80
CA HIS A 4 4.47 47.56 12.86
C HIS A 4 4.97 46.21 13.45
N GLU A 5 4.23 45.63 14.41
CA GLU A 5 4.55 44.31 14.97
C GLU A 5 4.26 43.20 13.96
N LEU A 6 3.19 43.33 13.18
CA LEU A 6 2.83 42.39 12.12
C LEU A 6 3.86 42.39 10.98
N GLN A 7 4.36 43.57 10.60
CA GLN A 7 5.43 43.69 9.60
C GLN A 7 6.71 43.00 10.03
N LYS A 8 7.11 43.16 11.30
CA LYS A 8 8.31 42.51 11.84
C LYS A 8 8.20 40.98 11.85
N VAL A 9 7.04 40.43 12.24
CA VAL A 9 6.79 38.98 12.22
C VAL A 9 6.84 38.42 10.79
N LEU A 10 6.31 39.15 9.80
CA LEU A 10 6.37 38.74 8.39
C LEU A 10 7.80 38.78 7.83
N GLU A 11 8.59 39.78 8.22
CA GLU A 11 9.99 39.91 7.83
C GLU A 11 10.85 38.76 8.41
N ASP A 12 10.65 38.44 9.69
CA ASP A 12 11.37 37.36 10.38
C ASP A 12 10.98 35.99 9.84
N ALA A 13 9.69 35.76 9.54
CA ALA A 13 9.23 34.53 8.89
C ALA A 13 9.80 34.36 7.47
N ARG A 14 9.93 35.46 6.71
CA ARG A 14 10.57 35.44 5.38
C ARG A 14 12.05 35.13 5.45
N LYS A 15 12.79 35.74 6.40
CA LYS A 15 14.21 35.44 6.63
C LYS A 15 14.42 33.99 7.03
N HIS A 16 13.61 33.47 7.95
CA HIS A 16 13.67 32.07 8.36
C HIS A 16 13.39 31.11 7.19
N HIS A 17 12.41 31.42 6.34
CA HIS A 17 12.11 30.63 5.15
C HIS A 17 13.24 30.66 4.10
N GLU A 18 13.87 31.82 3.88
CA GLU A 18 15.05 31.91 3.01
C GLU A 18 16.25 31.16 3.58
N GLU A 19 16.43 31.17 4.90
CA GLU A 19 17.52 30.48 5.57
C GLU A 19 17.32 28.95 5.54
N LEU A 20 16.08 28.48 5.70
CA LEU A 20 15.69 27.08 5.45
C LEU A 20 15.95 26.68 3.99
N LYS A 21 15.57 27.54 3.01
CA LYS A 21 15.88 27.31 1.59
C LYS A 21 17.39 27.27 1.29
N ARG A 22 18.20 28.04 2.01
CA ARG A 22 19.67 28.03 1.87
C ARG A 22 20.32 26.82 2.55
N GLN A 23 19.65 26.20 3.53
CA GLN A 23 20.11 24.96 4.20
C GLN A 23 19.68 23.69 3.47
N GLU A 24 18.72 23.78 2.55
CA GLU A 24 18.39 22.72 1.59
C GLU A 24 19.47 22.63 0.50
N ASP A 25 20.63 22.05 0.83
CA ASP A 25 21.64 21.70 -0.17
C ASP A 25 21.00 20.75 -1.20
N PRO A 26 20.75 21.20 -2.45
CA PRO A 26 20.07 20.40 -3.45
C PRO A 26 20.79 19.08 -3.71
N LYS A 27 22.12 19.06 -3.53
CA LYS A 27 22.94 17.85 -3.66
C LYS A 27 22.65 16.86 -2.54
N ARG A 28 22.52 17.32 -1.29
CA ARG A 28 22.14 16.45 -0.15
C ARG A 28 20.72 15.92 -0.28
N ILE A 29 19.79 16.74 -0.77
CA ILE A 29 18.41 16.30 -1.06
C ILE A 29 18.41 15.23 -2.16
N GLU A 30 19.16 15.45 -3.23
CA GLU A 30 19.26 14.50 -4.34
C GLU A 30 19.96 13.20 -3.92
N GLU A 31 21.04 13.28 -3.13
CA GLU A 31 21.72 12.11 -2.55
C GLU A 31 20.78 11.31 -1.62
N ALA A 32 19.98 11.99 -0.81
CA ALA A 32 18.98 11.34 0.03
C ALA A 32 17.89 10.66 -0.80
N ARG A 33 17.41 11.29 -1.87
CA ARG A 33 16.44 10.71 -2.82
C ARG A 33 17.00 9.48 -3.52
N GLU A 34 18.23 9.54 -4.00
CA GLU A 34 18.87 8.42 -4.71
C GLU A 34 19.15 7.24 -3.76
N LYS A 35 19.65 7.52 -2.54
CA LYS A 35 19.78 6.49 -1.49
C LYS A 35 18.44 5.82 -1.21
N TYR A 36 17.39 6.62 -1.03
CA TYR A 36 16.04 6.14 -0.79
C TYR A 36 15.50 5.27 -1.93
N ARG A 37 15.73 5.68 -3.19
CA ARG A 37 15.34 4.93 -4.39
C ARG A 37 15.98 3.55 -4.43
N ARG A 38 17.28 3.46 -4.08
CA ARG A 38 18.02 2.20 -4.03
C ARG A 38 17.49 1.27 -2.94
N GLU A 39 17.30 1.79 -1.73
CA GLU A 39 16.73 1.03 -0.61
C GLU A 39 15.33 0.51 -0.95
N THR A 40 14.50 1.35 -1.56
CA THR A 40 13.16 0.99 -2.07
C THR A 40 13.24 -0.15 -3.08
N LEU A 41 14.16 -0.08 -4.06
CA LEU A 41 14.32 -1.12 -5.07
C LEU A 41 14.75 -2.46 -4.47
N ILE A 42 15.67 -2.45 -3.50
CA ILE A 42 16.11 -3.67 -2.79
C ILE A 42 14.93 -4.30 -2.06
N LYS A 43 14.18 -3.51 -1.28
CA LYS A 43 13.00 -3.99 -0.55
C LYS A 43 11.92 -4.52 -1.50
N LYS A 44 11.69 -3.85 -2.63
CA LYS A 44 10.75 -4.34 -3.67
C LYS A 44 11.21 -5.70 -4.20
N LYS A 45 12.48 -5.85 -4.57
CA LYS A 45 13.02 -7.14 -5.05
C LYS A 45 12.87 -8.23 -4.01
N GLU A 46 13.16 -7.94 -2.74
CA GLU A 46 12.98 -8.89 -1.65
C GLU A 46 11.50 -9.31 -1.50
N LEU A 47 10.58 -8.35 -1.50
CA LEU A 47 9.15 -8.63 -1.45
C LEU A 47 8.72 -9.52 -2.62
N TYR A 48 8.98 -9.10 -3.86
CA TYR A 48 8.58 -9.85 -5.05
C TYR A 48 9.19 -11.26 -5.12
N SER A 49 10.38 -11.48 -4.55
CA SER A 49 10.98 -12.83 -4.46
C SER A 49 10.21 -13.82 -3.58
N ARG A 50 9.31 -13.31 -2.73
CA ARG A 50 8.45 -14.07 -1.81
C ARG A 50 7.01 -14.15 -2.31
N LEU A 51 6.75 -13.66 -3.52
CA LEU A 51 5.44 -13.62 -4.15
C LEU A 51 5.43 -14.47 -5.42
N ARG A 52 4.26 -15.01 -5.75
CA ARG A 52 3.95 -15.46 -7.12
C ARG A 52 2.77 -14.66 -7.65
N PRO A 53 2.65 -14.48 -8.97
CA PRO A 53 1.40 -13.98 -9.55
C PRO A 53 0.20 -14.80 -9.06
N ALA A 54 -0.87 -14.12 -8.72
CA ALA A 54 -2.12 -14.77 -8.36
C ALA A 54 -2.82 -15.29 -9.62
N LYS A 55 -3.54 -16.39 -9.46
CA LYS A 55 -4.52 -16.86 -10.42
C LYS A 55 -5.91 -16.41 -9.99
N LYS A 56 -6.86 -16.47 -10.90
CA LYS A 56 -8.27 -16.18 -10.62
C LYS A 56 -8.82 -17.02 -9.48
N GLU A 57 -8.42 -18.29 -9.41
CA GLU A 57 -8.88 -19.24 -8.40
C GLU A 57 -8.41 -18.87 -6.99
N ASP A 58 -7.24 -18.24 -6.86
CA ASP A 58 -6.71 -17.80 -5.56
C ASP A 58 -7.64 -16.74 -4.95
N TYR A 59 -8.01 -15.73 -5.74
CA TYR A 59 -8.91 -14.68 -5.30
C TYR A 59 -10.32 -15.20 -5.02
N ILE A 60 -10.85 -16.05 -5.91
CA ILE A 60 -12.16 -16.67 -5.73
C ILE A 60 -12.20 -17.49 -4.44
N GLY A 61 -11.13 -18.26 -4.15
CA GLY A 61 -11.01 -19.05 -2.94
C GLY A 61 -11.08 -18.19 -1.69
N TRP A 62 -10.31 -17.09 -1.67
CA TRP A 62 -10.35 -16.12 -0.57
C TRP A 62 -11.75 -15.49 -0.43
N LEU A 63 -12.32 -14.97 -1.52
CA LEU A 63 -13.56 -14.22 -1.51
C LEU A 63 -14.77 -15.08 -1.10
N LYS A 64 -14.82 -16.34 -1.53
CA LYS A 64 -15.84 -17.30 -1.07
C LYS A 64 -15.78 -17.50 0.44
N GLY A 65 -14.59 -17.63 1.01
CA GLY A 65 -14.42 -17.76 2.46
C GLY A 65 -14.77 -16.49 3.22
N TYR A 66 -14.40 -15.33 2.68
CA TYR A 66 -14.75 -14.01 3.22
C TYR A 66 -16.27 -13.82 3.30
N ILE A 67 -16.98 -14.08 2.20
CA ILE A 67 -18.45 -14.00 2.15
C ILE A 67 -19.08 -15.03 3.11
N LYS A 68 -18.57 -16.26 3.16
CA LYS A 68 -19.08 -17.30 4.08
C LYS A 68 -18.94 -16.90 5.56
N LYS A 69 -17.95 -16.06 5.89
CA LYS A 69 -17.75 -15.49 7.24
C LYS A 69 -18.59 -14.24 7.51
N GLY A 70 -19.47 -13.84 6.58
CA GLY A 70 -20.32 -12.65 6.70
C GLY A 70 -19.65 -11.37 6.19
N GLY A 71 -18.51 -11.47 5.50
CA GLY A 71 -17.86 -10.34 4.86
C GLY A 71 -18.75 -9.69 3.81
N ARG A 72 -18.72 -8.34 3.76
CA ARG A 72 -19.49 -7.55 2.80
C ARG A 72 -18.59 -7.09 1.66
N VAL A 73 -19.12 -7.15 0.45
CA VAL A 73 -18.53 -6.60 -0.77
C VAL A 73 -19.29 -5.33 -1.15
N PHE A 74 -18.60 -4.35 -1.72
CA PHE A 74 -19.17 -3.02 -1.94
C PHE A 74 -19.41 -2.70 -3.42
N ALA A 75 -18.78 -3.42 -4.34
CA ALA A 75 -18.90 -3.18 -5.77
C ALA A 75 -18.76 -4.48 -6.58
N VAL A 76 -19.44 -4.50 -7.72
CA VAL A 76 -19.15 -5.40 -8.84
C VAL A 76 -18.31 -4.61 -9.84
N ASP A 77 -17.14 -5.13 -10.17
CA ASP A 77 -16.20 -4.55 -11.13
C ASP A 77 -16.16 -5.40 -12.41
N LYS A 78 -15.45 -4.90 -13.43
CA LYS A 78 -15.24 -5.58 -14.73
C LYS A 78 -14.53 -6.93 -14.56
N LYS A 79 -14.06 -7.55 -15.66
CA LYS A 79 -13.42 -8.87 -15.60
C LYS A 79 -12.17 -8.86 -14.71
N PHE A 80 -12.01 -9.88 -13.87
CA PHE A 80 -10.82 -10.07 -13.04
C PHE A 80 -9.54 -10.08 -13.86
N SER A 81 -9.59 -10.57 -15.10
CA SER A 81 -8.47 -10.57 -16.04
C SER A 81 -7.88 -9.18 -16.33
N GLU A 82 -8.66 -8.12 -16.16
CA GLU A 82 -8.20 -6.73 -16.35
C GLU A 82 -7.52 -6.16 -15.09
N TRP A 83 -7.70 -6.82 -13.94
CA TRP A 83 -7.20 -6.39 -12.61
C TRP A 83 -6.11 -7.30 -12.04
N ILE A 84 -6.05 -8.56 -12.47
CA ILE A 84 -5.13 -9.60 -11.95
C ILE A 84 -3.65 -9.23 -12.07
N VAL A 85 -3.29 -8.31 -12.96
CA VAL A 85 -1.92 -7.86 -13.20
C VAL A 85 -1.23 -7.29 -11.95
N LYS A 86 -2.00 -6.94 -10.92
CA LYS A 86 -1.50 -6.42 -9.63
C LYS A 86 -1.73 -7.37 -8.45
N TRP A 87 -2.17 -8.60 -8.70
CA TRP A 87 -2.49 -9.58 -7.67
C TRP A 87 -1.39 -10.63 -7.50
N TYR A 88 -1.06 -10.91 -6.24
CA TYR A 88 -0.02 -11.86 -5.87
C TYR A 88 -0.49 -12.79 -4.75
N VAL A 89 0.18 -13.93 -4.64
CA VAL A 89 0.05 -14.83 -3.49
C VAL A 89 1.39 -14.94 -2.80
N ALA A 90 1.41 -14.76 -1.50
CA ALA A 90 2.61 -14.94 -0.70
C ALA A 90 3.02 -16.42 -0.66
N THR A 91 4.26 -16.71 -1.03
CA THR A 91 4.82 -18.07 -1.02
C THR A 91 5.69 -18.35 0.21
N LYS A 92 6.10 -17.29 0.92
CA LYS A 92 6.88 -17.31 2.15
C LYS A 92 6.41 -16.18 3.07
N ASN A 93 6.88 -16.19 4.32
CA ASN A 93 6.69 -15.06 5.23
C ASN A 93 7.12 -13.75 4.57
N ILE A 94 6.26 -12.75 4.67
CA ILE A 94 6.47 -11.40 4.13
C ILE A 94 6.46 -10.40 5.27
N ASP A 95 7.20 -9.31 5.10
CA ASP A 95 7.04 -8.12 5.92
C ASP A 95 6.12 -7.15 5.17
N PRO A 96 4.87 -6.97 5.62
CA PRO A 96 3.93 -6.05 4.97
C PRO A 96 4.18 -4.59 5.33
N THR A 97 5.21 -4.29 6.13
CA THR A 97 5.57 -2.91 6.46
C THR A 97 5.74 -2.13 5.16
N PRO A 98 4.96 -1.06 4.94
CA PRO A 98 4.93 -0.38 3.67
C PRO A 98 6.35 0.13 3.31
N ILE A 99 6.80 -0.22 2.11
CA ILE A 99 7.90 0.48 1.47
C ILE A 99 7.32 1.84 1.12
N ASN A 100 7.62 2.86 1.93
CA ASN A 100 7.01 4.18 1.81
C ASN A 100 7.01 4.69 0.35
N PRO A 101 5.90 5.24 -0.16
CA PRO A 101 5.90 5.92 -1.43
C PRO A 101 6.48 7.33 -1.24
N LEU A 102 7.71 7.54 -1.69
CA LEU A 102 8.01 8.80 -2.38
C LEU A 102 7.62 8.74 -3.86
N ASN A 103 7.00 7.63 -4.29
CA ASN A 103 6.68 7.45 -5.70
C ASN A 103 5.25 7.03 -6.02
N GLY A 104 4.42 6.51 -5.10
CA GLY A 104 3.00 6.19 -5.40
C GLY A 104 2.73 5.31 -6.64
N ASP A 105 3.78 4.75 -7.26
CA ASP A 105 3.74 4.33 -8.66
C ASP A 105 3.03 2.98 -8.84
N GLU A 106 2.88 2.19 -7.78
CA GLU A 106 2.42 0.81 -7.90
C GLU A 106 1.68 0.34 -6.65
N PHE A 107 0.37 0.13 -6.80
CA PHE A 107 -0.50 -0.55 -5.86
C PHE A 107 -0.55 -2.04 -6.20
N ILE A 108 -0.37 -2.92 -5.20
CA ILE A 108 -0.48 -4.38 -5.37
C ILE A 108 -1.39 -5.01 -4.31
N ASP A 109 -2.08 -6.08 -4.70
CA ASP A 109 -2.93 -6.89 -3.85
C ASP A 109 -2.23 -8.22 -3.53
N ILE A 110 -2.18 -8.63 -2.25
CA ILE A 110 -1.50 -9.85 -1.83
C ILE A 110 -2.43 -10.76 -1.03
N ILE A 111 -2.67 -11.96 -1.53
CA ILE A 111 -3.33 -13.03 -0.80
C ILE A 111 -2.31 -13.73 0.10
N VAL A 112 -2.62 -13.80 1.39
CA VAL A 112 -1.74 -14.37 2.42
C VAL A 112 -2.30 -15.74 2.87
N PRO A 113 -1.65 -16.86 2.49
CA PRO A 113 -2.05 -18.20 2.92
C PRO A 113 -2.01 -18.38 4.45
N VAL A 114 -2.75 -19.37 4.96
CA VAL A 114 -2.89 -19.63 6.41
C VAL A 114 -1.55 -19.88 7.12
N ASN A 115 -0.60 -20.48 6.41
CA ASN A 115 0.73 -20.85 6.90
C ASN A 115 1.80 -19.77 6.66
N VAL A 116 1.41 -18.62 6.12
CA VAL A 116 2.32 -17.49 5.87
C VAL A 116 2.11 -16.44 6.94
N ASN A 117 3.19 -16.05 7.61
CA ASN A 117 3.17 -14.91 8.52
C ASN A 117 3.33 -13.61 7.74
N ALA A 118 2.45 -12.66 8.02
CA ALA A 118 2.53 -11.28 7.54
C ALA A 118 2.09 -10.37 8.71
N PRO A 119 3.02 -9.99 9.60
CA PRO A 119 2.69 -9.23 10.79
C PRO A 119 2.28 -7.81 10.40
N VAL A 120 1.03 -7.46 10.65
CA VAL A 120 0.54 -6.09 10.47
C VAL A 120 0.54 -5.42 11.83
N SER A 121 1.41 -4.44 12.06
CA SER A 121 1.30 -3.60 13.26
C SER A 121 0.07 -2.70 13.12
N SER A 122 -0.59 -2.34 14.23
CA SER A 122 -1.75 -1.44 14.19
C SER A 122 -1.42 -0.08 13.56
N ASP A 123 -0.17 0.35 13.69
CA ASP A 123 0.32 1.61 13.10
C ASP A 123 0.64 1.43 11.62
N ALA A 124 1.19 0.28 11.21
CA ALA A 124 1.34 -0.07 9.79
C ALA A 124 -0.02 -0.29 9.12
N PHE A 125 -1.04 -0.74 9.85
CA PHE A 125 -2.42 -0.87 9.36
C PHE A 125 -3.03 0.51 9.05
N LYS A 126 -2.88 1.47 9.97
CA LYS A 126 -3.30 2.86 9.76
C LYS A 126 -2.49 3.52 8.64
N GLN A 127 -1.19 3.28 8.58
CA GLN A 127 -0.32 3.82 7.52
C GLN A 127 -0.59 3.16 6.16
N ALA A 128 -0.82 1.86 6.06
CA ALA A 128 -1.14 1.19 4.81
C ALA A 128 -2.46 1.73 4.21
N GLN A 129 -3.47 1.97 5.04
CA GLN A 129 -4.73 2.61 4.61
C GLN A 129 -4.57 4.07 4.20
N MET A 130 -3.71 4.83 4.89
CA MET A 130 -3.48 6.25 4.58
C MET A 130 -2.60 6.47 3.35
N TRP A 131 -1.83 5.46 2.91
CA TRP A 131 -0.80 5.61 1.88
C TRP A 131 -1.07 4.77 0.62
N GLY A 132 -2.06 3.87 0.64
CA GLY A 132 -2.63 3.25 -0.56
C GLY A 132 -1.64 2.45 -1.41
N VAL A 133 -0.79 1.61 -0.79
CA VAL A 133 0.32 0.93 -1.52
C VAL A 133 0.18 -0.59 -1.57
N CYS A 134 -0.49 -1.23 -0.61
CA CYS A 134 -0.70 -2.67 -0.66
C CYS A 134 -1.90 -3.12 0.17
N ASP A 135 -2.83 -3.86 -0.45
CA ASP A 135 -3.91 -4.54 0.26
C ASP A 135 -3.58 -6.02 0.50
N LEU A 136 -3.86 -6.49 1.71
CA LEU A 136 -3.62 -7.87 2.13
C LEU A 136 -4.95 -8.59 2.28
N PHE A 137 -5.00 -9.82 1.79
CA PHE A 137 -6.17 -10.70 1.79
C PHE A 137 -5.81 -11.99 2.52
N PHE A 138 -6.11 -12.04 3.81
CA PHE A 138 -5.71 -13.15 4.68
C PHE A 138 -6.65 -14.34 4.52
N MET A 139 -6.11 -15.50 4.15
CA MET A 139 -6.83 -16.77 4.18
C MET A 139 -7.10 -17.21 5.62
N LYS A 140 -6.24 -16.82 6.57
CA LYS A 140 -6.48 -17.01 8.00
C LYS A 140 -7.67 -16.13 8.41
N ASN A 141 -8.76 -16.77 8.82
CA ASN A 141 -10.03 -16.14 9.18
C ASN A 141 -10.76 -15.38 8.08
N PHE A 142 -10.24 -15.35 6.85
CA PHE A 142 -10.80 -14.58 5.73
C PHE A 142 -10.99 -13.10 6.10
N THR A 143 -9.90 -12.42 6.42
CA THR A 143 -9.89 -10.97 6.70
C THR A 143 -9.08 -10.23 5.64
N THR A 144 -9.13 -8.90 5.64
CA THR A 144 -8.39 -8.08 4.69
C THR A 144 -8.09 -6.70 5.26
N THR A 145 -7.06 -6.04 4.72
CA THR A 145 -6.79 -4.61 4.94
C THR A 145 -7.51 -3.71 3.94
N ALA A 146 -8.03 -4.28 2.85
CA ALA A 146 -8.71 -3.56 1.79
C ALA A 146 -9.97 -2.86 2.31
N SER A 147 -10.16 -1.61 1.93
CA SER A 147 -11.36 -0.86 2.29
C SER A 147 -12.61 -1.43 1.63
N CYS A 148 -12.49 -1.99 0.41
CA CYS A 148 -13.62 -2.45 -0.39
C CYS A 148 -13.28 -3.68 -1.25
N PRO A 149 -13.40 -4.93 -0.72
CA PRO A 149 -13.31 -6.14 -1.55
C PRO A 149 -14.36 -6.13 -2.67
N ARG A 150 -13.98 -6.56 -3.87
CA ARG A 150 -14.80 -6.47 -5.10
C ARG A 150 -15.26 -7.84 -5.59
N ILE A 151 -16.45 -7.91 -6.15
CA ILE A 151 -16.83 -9.04 -7.02
C ILE A 151 -16.47 -8.65 -8.45
N PHE A 152 -15.91 -9.56 -9.25
CA PHE A 152 -15.67 -9.30 -10.68
C PHE A 152 -16.78 -9.98 -11.52
N GLU A 153 -17.18 -9.38 -12.64
CA GLU A 153 -18.25 -9.91 -13.51
C GLU A 153 -18.01 -11.36 -13.96
N ASP A 154 -16.75 -11.76 -14.16
CA ASP A 154 -16.38 -13.10 -14.58
C ASP A 154 -16.17 -14.07 -13.41
N THR A 155 -16.39 -13.61 -12.18
CA THR A 155 -16.41 -14.47 -11.00
C THR A 155 -17.73 -15.24 -11.00
N ASN A 156 -17.78 -16.39 -11.66
CA ASN A 156 -18.93 -17.29 -11.57
C ASN A 156 -19.05 -17.83 -10.14
N PHE A 157 -19.71 -17.07 -9.26
CA PHE A 157 -20.08 -17.50 -7.91
C PHE A 157 -21.12 -18.63 -7.92
N LEU A 158 -21.80 -18.82 -9.06
CA LEU A 158 -23.01 -19.60 -9.18
C LEU A 158 -22.88 -20.91 -9.97
N SER A 159 -21.68 -21.35 -10.35
CA SER A 159 -21.54 -22.69 -10.94
C SER A 159 -21.65 -23.76 -9.84
N ARG A 160 -22.88 -24.22 -9.59
CA ARG A 160 -23.19 -25.59 -9.17
C ARG A 160 -23.81 -26.31 -10.35
#